data_AF-A0A7C6DUI5-F1
#
_entry.id   AF-A0A7C6DUI5-F1
#
_cell.length_a   1.000
_cell.length_b   1.000
_cell.length_c   1.000
_cell.angle_alpha   90.00
_cell.angle_beta   90.00
_cell.angle_gamma   90.00
#
_symmetry.space_group_name_H-M   'P 1'
#
loop_
_entity.id
_entity.type
_entity.pdbx_description
1 polymer ?
#
loop_
_entity_poly.entity_id
_entity_poly.type
_entity_poly.pdbx_seq_one_letter_code
_entity_poly.pdbx_strand_id
1 'polypeptide(L)'
;MRKQDLKVLQTPGRGFCLDAKYAIKKLKLGTVLIICANLPLITSEFTDKVVTHYEQCGKPALAVMAPLELYIKSGLSADYVFNVKGRSLVPIGINVIDGKRVREKAGRINPHHRRRKSRGECQHL
;
A
#
# COMPACT_ATOMS: atom_id res chain seq x y z
N MET A 1 10.06 23.03 18.41
CA MET A 1 9.53 21.81 17.77
C MET A 1 8.39 21.28 18.65
N ARG A 2 7.18 21.10 18.10
CA ARG A 2 6.08 20.49 18.88
C ARG A 2 6.39 19.01 19.08
N LYS A 3 6.48 18.57 20.33
CA LYS A 3 6.64 17.15 20.69
C LYS A 3 5.32 16.47 20.31
N GLN A 4 5.29 15.78 19.18
CA GLN A 4 4.14 14.96 18.85
C GLN A 4 4.18 13.71 19.73
N ASP A 5 3.05 13.35 20.33
CA ASP A 5 2.92 12.10 21.06
C ASP A 5 3.01 10.93 20.08
N LEU A 6 4.21 10.36 19.95
CA LEU A 6 4.44 9.15 19.18
C LEU A 6 3.87 7.97 19.96
N LYS A 7 2.78 7.40 19.45
CA LYS A 7 2.24 6.13 19.97
C LYS A 7 2.90 4.96 19.25
N VAL A 8 3.50 4.06 20.02
CA VAL A 8 4.14 2.85 19.51
C VAL A 8 3.23 1.65 19.80
N LEU A 9 3.05 0.80 18.80
CA LEU A 9 2.33 -0.47 18.92
C LEU A 9 3.21 -1.60 18.39
N GLN A 10 3.50 -2.58 19.23
CA GLN A 10 4.11 -3.82 18.78
C GLN A 10 3.06 -4.71 18.09
N THR A 11 3.37 -5.14 16.86
CA THR A 11 2.55 -6.08 16.08
C THR A 11 3.06 -7.51 16.23
N PRO A 12 2.27 -8.54 15.85
CA PRO A 12 2.69 -9.94 15.93
C PRO A 12 3.83 -10.37 14.99
N GLY A 13 4.26 -9.51 14.04
CA GLY A 13 5.36 -9.81 13.14
C GLY A 13 5.00 -10.81 12.03
N ARG A 14 3.73 -10.90 11.63
CA ARG A 14 3.28 -11.91 10.64
C ARG A 14 3.31 -11.41 9.19
N GLY A 15 4.08 -10.36 8.95
CA GLY A 15 4.20 -9.70 7.65
C GLY A 15 3.25 -8.50 7.50
N PHE A 16 3.61 -7.62 6.57
CA PHE A 16 3.04 -6.29 6.40
C PHE A 16 1.51 -6.27 6.42
N CYS A 17 0.86 -7.06 5.56
CA CYS A 17 -0.60 -7.03 5.44
C CYS A 17 -1.30 -7.47 6.73
N LEU A 18 -0.79 -8.50 7.42
CA LEU A 18 -1.42 -9.01 8.65
C LEU A 18 -1.20 -8.04 9.82
N ASP A 19 -0.03 -7.42 9.88
CA ASP A 19 0.34 -6.49 10.94
C ASP A 19 -0.36 -5.13 10.78
N ALA A 20 -0.48 -4.61 9.56
CA ALA A 20 -1.28 -3.42 9.27
C ALA A 20 -2.74 -3.63 9.69
N LYS A 21 -3.34 -4.78 9.33
CA LYS A 21 -4.71 -5.13 9.74
C LYS A 21 -4.85 -5.22 11.27
N TYR A 22 -3.88 -5.84 11.94
CA TYR A 22 -3.86 -5.93 13.39
C TYR A 22 -3.86 -4.53 14.02
N ALA A 23 -2.99 -3.64 13.56
CA ALA A 23 -2.87 -2.28 14.07
C ALA A 23 -4.18 -1.48 13.88
N ILE A 24 -4.74 -1.51 12.67
CA ILE A 24 -5.98 -0.80 12.32
C ILE A 24 -7.13 -1.25 13.23
N LYS A 25 -7.30 -2.55 13.41
CA LYS A 25 -8.37 -3.11 14.26
C LYS A 25 -8.16 -2.80 15.74
N LYS A 26 -6.94 -3.02 16.25
CA LYS A 26 -6.61 -2.81 17.65
C LYS A 26 -6.78 -1.34 18.07
N LEU A 27 -6.46 -0.41 17.19
CA LEU A 27 -6.57 1.03 17.42
C LEU A 27 -7.90 1.63 16.93
N LYS A 28 -8.80 0.82 16.36
CA LYS A 28 -10.10 1.23 15.80
C LYS A 28 -9.99 2.42 14.83
N LEU A 29 -8.99 2.39 13.95
CA LEU A 29 -8.72 3.50 13.04
C LEU A 29 -9.76 3.59 11.92
N GLY A 30 -10.11 4.83 11.55
CA GLY A 30 -10.96 5.16 10.40
C GLY A 30 -10.16 5.14 9.09
N THR A 31 -9.95 6.30 8.47
CA THR A 31 -9.02 6.41 7.33
C THR A 31 -7.57 6.31 7.80
N VAL A 32 -6.78 5.44 7.17
CA VAL A 32 -5.40 5.17 7.59
C VAL A 32 -4.43 5.35 6.43
N LEU A 33 -3.50 6.29 6.59
CA LEU A 33 -2.32 6.41 5.75
C LEU A 33 -1.19 5.53 6.33
N ILE A 34 -0.64 4.66 5.50
CA ILE A 34 0.45 3.75 5.84
C ILE A 34 1.63 4.09 4.93
N ILE A 35 2.77 4.40 5.53
CA ILE A 35 4.02 4.74 4.84
C ILE A 35 5.12 3.82 5.37
N CYS A 36 5.86 3.19 4.46
CA CYS A 36 7.06 2.42 4.81
C CYS A 36 8.14 3.36 5.36
N ALA A 37 8.73 2.99 6.49
CA ALA A 37 9.70 3.82 7.21
C ALA A 37 11.01 4.07 6.45
N ASN A 38 11.28 3.31 5.39
CA ASN A 38 12.50 3.36 4.59
C ASN A 38 12.36 4.19 3.29
N LEU A 39 11.40 5.12 3.24
CA LEU A 39 11.21 6.01 2.09
C LEU A 39 11.90 7.35 2.37
N PRO A 40 13.19 7.53 2.00
CA PRO A 40 13.82 8.83 2.10
C PRO A 40 13.08 9.80 1.16
N LEU A 41 12.97 11.07 1.57
CA LEU A 41 12.41 12.17 0.76
C LEU A 41 10.88 12.22 0.65
N ILE A 42 10.12 11.56 1.54
CA ILE A 42 8.68 11.84 1.63
C ILE A 42 8.43 13.27 2.14
N THR A 43 7.60 14.03 1.44
CA THR A 43 7.26 15.42 1.78
C THR A 43 5.81 15.54 2.24
N SER A 44 5.49 16.63 2.95
CA SER A 44 4.11 16.96 3.31
C SER A 44 3.26 17.15 2.05
N GLU A 45 3.76 17.91 1.06
CA GLU A 45 3.07 18.15 -0.21
C GLU A 45 2.72 16.84 -0.93
N PHE A 46 3.64 15.87 -0.96
CA PHE A 46 3.37 14.57 -1.55
C PHE A 46 2.28 13.81 -0.76
N THR A 47 2.37 13.84 0.56
CA THR A 47 1.40 13.19 1.44
C THR A 47 0.00 13.77 1.27
N ASP A 48 -0.11 15.10 1.21
CA ASP A 48 -1.36 15.82 1.00
C ASP A 48 -1.99 15.46 -0.35
N LYS A 49 -1.18 15.37 -1.42
CA LYS A 49 -1.64 14.92 -2.74
C LYS A 49 -2.22 13.51 -2.70
N VAL A 50 -1.58 12.59 -1.98
CA VAL A 50 -2.05 11.19 -1.85
C VAL A 50 -3.39 11.14 -1.12
N VAL A 51 -3.52 11.86 0.01
CA VAL A 51 -4.76 11.91 0.80
C VAL A 51 -5.90 12.56 0.00
N THR A 52 -5.62 13.70 -0.64
CA THR A 52 -6.60 14.41 -1.49
C THR A 52 -7.13 13.50 -2.60
N HIS A 53 -6.24 12.77 -3.28
CA HIS A 53 -6.64 11.86 -4.35
C HIS A 53 -7.47 10.68 -3.82
N TYR A 54 -7.13 10.16 -2.64
CA TYR A 54 -7.92 9.11 -1.98
C TYR A 54 -9.36 9.59 -1.71
N GLU A 55 -9.51 10.78 -1.13
CA GLU A 55 -10.82 11.37 -0.82
C GLU A 55 -11.69 11.58 -2.08
N GLN A 56 -11.06 11.96 -3.19
CA GLN A 56 -11.75 12.20 -4.46
C GLN A 56 -12.13 10.92 -5.22
N CYS A 57 -11.37 9.83 -5.07
CA CYS A 57 -11.56 8.64 -5.91
C CYS A 57 -12.71 7.74 -5.47
N GLY A 58 -13.26 7.93 -4.26
CA GLY A 58 -14.41 7.18 -3.75
C GLY A 58 -14.17 5.67 -3.52
N LYS A 59 -12.91 5.24 -3.46
CA LYS A 59 -12.52 3.84 -3.31
C LYS A 59 -12.17 3.50 -1.86
N PRO A 60 -12.34 2.24 -1.42
CA PRO A 60 -12.04 1.82 -0.05
C PRO A 60 -10.53 1.74 0.25
N ALA A 61 -9.69 1.76 -0.79
CA ALA A 61 -8.24 1.70 -0.67
C ALA A 61 -7.56 2.37 -1.86
N LEU A 62 -6.38 2.92 -1.61
CA LEU A 62 -5.44 3.46 -2.58
C LEU A 62 -4.05 2.96 -2.26
N ALA A 63 -3.31 2.57 -3.29
CA ALA A 63 -1.90 2.25 -3.19
C ALA A 63 -1.12 3.09 -4.20
N VAL A 64 -0.04 3.72 -3.76
CA VAL A 64 0.83 4.48 -4.65
C VAL A 64 1.82 3.53 -5.31
N MET A 65 1.96 3.66 -6.62
CA MET A 65 2.72 2.76 -7.45
C MET A 65 3.62 3.55 -8.41
N ALA A 66 4.79 3.01 -8.70
CA ALA A 66 5.71 3.52 -9.71
C ALA A 66 5.72 2.60 -10.94
N PRO A 67 5.96 3.11 -12.15
CA PRO A 67 6.19 2.28 -13.34
C PRO A 67 7.42 1.37 -13.14
N LEU A 68 7.31 0.11 -13.56
CA LEU A 68 8.41 -0.87 -13.49
C LEU A 68 9.66 -0.38 -14.25
N GLU A 69 9.46 0.39 -15.31
CA GLU A 69 10.53 0.95 -16.12
C GLU A 69 11.50 1.82 -15.30
N LEU A 70 11.03 2.47 -14.22
CA LEU A 70 11.88 3.25 -13.33
C LEU A 70 12.83 2.37 -12.52
N TYR A 71 12.37 1.20 -12.08
CA TYR A 71 13.20 0.24 -11.35
C TYR A 71 14.28 -0.33 -12.27
N ILE A 72 13.90 -0.76 -13.47
CA ILE A 72 14.82 -1.30 -14.47
C ILE A 72 15.89 -0.27 -14.83
N LYS A 73 15.50 0.99 -15.11
CA LYS A 73 16.44 2.08 -15.42
C LYS A 73 17.41 2.38 -14.27
N SER A 74 17.01 2.10 -13.04
CA SER A 74 17.82 2.31 -11.85
C SER A 74 18.65 1.08 -11.44
N GLY A 75 18.63 0.00 -12.24
CA GLY A 75 19.30 -1.26 -11.90
C GLY A 75 18.66 -2.01 -10.74
N LEU A 76 17.42 -1.65 -10.35
CA LEU A 76 16.69 -2.25 -9.24
C LEU A 76 15.78 -3.37 -9.74
N SER A 77 15.62 -4.41 -8.92
CA SER A 77 14.59 -5.43 -9.09
C SER A 77 13.37 -5.13 -8.21
N ALA A 78 12.19 -5.52 -8.68
CA ALA A 78 10.96 -5.45 -7.91
C ALA A 78 10.47 -6.85 -7.55
N ASP A 79 10.17 -7.07 -6.26
CA ASP A 79 9.64 -8.34 -5.78
C ASP A 79 8.17 -8.56 -6.21
N TYR A 80 7.43 -7.46 -6.37
CA TYR A 80 6.02 -7.47 -6.72
C TYR A 80 5.75 -6.52 -7.90
N VAL A 81 5.15 -7.07 -8.96
CA VAL A 81 4.73 -6.31 -10.14
C VAL A 81 3.24 -6.55 -10.37
N PHE A 82 2.49 -5.46 -10.49
CA PHE A 82 1.06 -5.45 -10.79
C PHE A 82 0.85 -5.03 -12.24
N ASN A 83 -0.01 -5.76 -12.95
CA ASN A 83 -0.47 -5.35 -14.27
C ASN A 83 -1.81 -4.64 -14.15
N VAL A 84 -1.81 -3.31 -14.30
CA VAL A 84 -3.00 -2.47 -14.19
C VAL A 84 -3.21 -1.74 -15.51
N LYS A 85 -4.33 -2.00 -16.20
CA LYS A 85 -4.67 -1.36 -17.48
C LYS A 85 -3.52 -1.43 -18.51
N GLY A 86 -2.85 -2.58 -18.58
CA GLY A 86 -1.73 -2.80 -19.51
C GLY A 86 -0.39 -2.19 -19.07
N ARG A 87 -0.30 -1.60 -17.88
CA ARG A 87 0.95 -1.05 -17.33
C ARG A 87 1.48 -1.94 -16.21
N SER A 88 2.79 -2.21 -16.23
CA SER A 88 3.50 -2.89 -15.15
C SER A 88 3.90 -1.88 -14.07
N LEU A 89 3.36 -2.05 -12.88
CA LEU A 89 3.47 -1.12 -11.76
C LEU A 89 4.03 -1.82 -10.52
N VAL A 90 4.83 -1.11 -9.74
CA VAL A 90 5.49 -1.59 -8.52
C VAL A 90 5.02 -0.73 -7.34
N PRO A 91 4.55 -1.32 -6.22
CA PRO A 91 4.13 -0.55 -5.05
C PRO A 91 5.33 0.13 -4.42
N ILE A 92 5.19 1.41 -4.05
CA ILE A 92 6.27 2.18 -3.42
C ILE A 92 6.14 2.28 -1.89
N GLY A 93 5.30 1.45 -1.28
CA GLY A 93 5.17 1.42 0.19
C GLY A 93 4.33 2.55 0.79
N ILE A 94 3.41 3.15 0.02
CA ILE A 94 2.47 4.17 0.49
C ILE A 94 1.05 3.74 0.16
N ASN A 95 0.18 3.68 1.18
CA ASN A 95 -1.18 3.18 1.05
C ASN A 95 -2.16 4.02 1.88
N VAL A 96 -3.38 4.18 1.41
CA VAL A 96 -4.51 4.73 2.18
C VAL A 96 -5.63 3.70 2.20
N ILE A 97 -6.19 3.42 3.36
CA ILE A 97 -7.22 2.38 3.55
C ILE A 97 -8.36 2.91 4.42
N ASP A 98 -9.60 2.58 4.06
CA ASP A 98 -10.76 2.67 4.96
C ASP A 98 -10.68 1.54 6.00
N GLY A 99 -10.23 1.88 7.20
CA GLY A 99 -10.09 0.96 8.32
C GLY A 99 -11.39 0.29 8.74
N LYS A 100 -12.55 0.88 8.43
CA LYS A 100 -13.87 0.27 8.69
C LYS A 100 -14.16 -0.90 7.74
N ARG A 101 -13.48 -0.97 6.59
CA ARG A 101 -13.65 -2.01 5.57
C ARG A 101 -12.60 -3.11 5.64
N VAL A 102 -11.68 -3.06 6.61
CA VAL A 102 -10.63 -4.06 6.79
C VAL A 102 -11.22 -5.38 7.32
N ARG A 103 -11.43 -6.35 6.41
CA ARG A 103 -11.93 -7.70 6.72
C ARG A 103 -10.80 -8.71 6.97
N GLU A 104 -11.11 -9.79 7.68
CA GLU A 104 -10.16 -10.85 8.07
C GLU A 104 -9.57 -11.61 6.87
N LYS A 105 -10.30 -11.73 5.76
CA LYS A 105 -9.76 -12.37 4.56
C LYS A 105 -8.83 -11.39 3.86
N ALA A 106 -7.52 -11.65 3.92
CA ALA A 106 -6.61 -11.15 2.90
C ALA A 106 -7.07 -11.75 1.58
N GLY A 107 -7.43 -10.92 0.60
CA GLY A 107 -7.41 -11.40 -0.78
C GLY A 107 -6.05 -12.04 -0.99
N ARG A 108 -6.01 -13.30 -1.44
CA ARG A 108 -4.77 -13.92 -1.87
C ARG A 108 -4.21 -13.00 -2.95
N ILE A 109 -3.20 -12.20 -2.63
CA ILE A 109 -2.28 -11.69 -3.64
C ILE A 109 -1.59 -12.93 -4.18
N ASN A 110 -2.14 -13.47 -5.27
CA ASN A 110 -1.69 -14.70 -5.87
C ASN A 110 -0.28 -14.43 -6.43
N PRO A 111 0.81 -14.96 -5.84
CA PRO A 111 2.16 -14.70 -6.31
C PRO A 111 2.49 -15.49 -7.59
N HIS A 112 1.52 -16.21 -8.16
CA HIS A 112 1.66 -16.91 -9.43
C HIS A 112 1.58 -15.94 -10.62
N HIS A 113 2.62 -15.12 -10.80
CA HIS A 113 3.07 -14.65 -12.11
C HIS A 113 4.60 -14.81 -12.25
N ARG A 114 5.18 -15.83 -11.61
CA ARG A 114 6.37 -16.49 -12.18
C ARG A 114 5.93 -17.10 -13.53
N ARG A 115 6.21 -16.37 -14.61
CA ARG A 115 6.18 -16.83 -16.01
C ARG A 115 4.92 -17.61 -16.45
N ARG A 116 3.92 -16.90 -16.98
CA ARG A 116 3.14 -17.17 -18.23
C ARG A 116 1.73 -16.57 -18.17
N LYS A 117 1.30 -16.07 -19.35
CA LYS A 117 -0.03 -15.54 -19.72
C LYS A 117 -1.22 -16.19 -19.00
N SER A 118 -2.13 -15.38 -18.46
CA SER A 118 -3.54 -15.31 -18.88
C SER A 118 -4.34 -14.31 -18.06
N ARG A 119 -5.31 -13.68 -18.75
CA ARG A 119 -6.35 -12.74 -18.29
C ARG A 119 -6.93 -13.09 -16.91
N GLY A 120 -7.16 -12.07 -16.07
CA GLY A 120 -7.92 -12.23 -14.83
C GLY A 120 -8.02 -10.92 -14.04
N GLU A 121 -9.24 -10.45 -13.86
CA GLU A 121 -9.64 -9.22 -13.17
C GLU A 121 -9.17 -9.18 -11.71
N CYS A 122 -8.67 -8.03 -11.26
CA CYS A 122 -8.30 -7.83 -9.86
C CYS A 122 -9.47 -7.12 -9.15
N GLN A 123 -10.32 -7.90 -8.47
CA GLN A 123 -11.38 -7.40 -7.59
C GLN A 123 -10.84 -7.12 -6.18
N HIS A 124 -11.11 -5.88 -5.73
CA HIS A 124 -11.32 -5.40 -4.36
C HIS A 124 -10.36 -5.81 -3.22
N LEU A 125 -9.62 -4.81 -2.72
CA LEU A 125 -9.29 -4.66 -1.29
C LEU A 125 -10.44 -3.96 -0.56
#